data_AF-A0A662RJU4-F1
#
_entry.id   AF-A0A662RJU4-F1
#
_cell.length_a   1.000
_cell.length_b   1.000
_cell.length_c   1.000
_cell.angle_alpha   90.00
_cell.angle_beta   90.00
_cell.angle_gamma   90.00
#
_symmetry.space_group_name_H-M   'P 1'
#
loop_
_entity.id
_entity.type
_entity.pdbx_description
1 polymer ?
#
loop_
_entity_poly.entity_id
_entity_poly.type
_entity_poly.pdbx_seq_one_letter_code
_entity_poly.pdbx_strand_id
1 'polypeptide(L)'
;MQRQRERYIRLAEEILGYFKCERCGECCRTLPISLGWDDIERLYKDEGETFLDKLDDNAIENCLKTPCPYLECNECVIYDKRPLVCRVFPFEFAYPFPSIRDCPMGKKISAELGKLEQELRGKIGTMDKSKSKRESEQEEAIRKTMEAYDRFGDFLYESEGMKCEVTIVSLELLEEFLKRLRNGARGYKDV
;
A
#
# COMPACT_ATOMS: atom_id res chain seq x y z
N MET A 1 -8.87 15.59 2.57
CA MET A 1 -7.74 14.66 2.78
C MET A 1 -8.12 13.48 3.68
N GLN A 2 -8.49 13.69 4.95
CA GLN A 2 -8.80 12.60 5.91
C GLN A 2 -9.88 11.61 5.42
N ARG A 3 -11.01 12.11 4.91
CA ARG A 3 -12.08 11.27 4.35
C ARG A 3 -11.65 10.39 3.17
N GLN A 4 -10.71 10.87 2.34
CA GLN A 4 -10.19 10.09 1.21
C GLN A 4 -9.25 8.98 1.71
N ARG A 5 -8.41 9.27 2.71
CA ARG A 5 -7.54 8.28 3.36
C ARG A 5 -8.35 7.15 4.00
N GLU A 6 -9.40 7.48 4.74
CA GLU A 6 -10.30 6.47 5.33
C GLU A 6 -11.03 5.63 4.27
N ARG A 7 -11.49 6.27 3.19
CA ARG A 7 -12.08 5.56 2.05
C ARG A 7 -11.08 4.59 1.43
N TYR A 8 -9.84 5.01 1.25
CA TYR A 8 -8.78 4.17 0.71
C TYR A 8 -8.44 2.99 1.62
N ILE A 9 -8.27 3.22 2.93
CA ILE A 9 -8.02 2.16 3.92
C ILE A 9 -9.13 1.11 3.89
N ARG A 10 -10.40 1.53 3.92
CA ARG A 10 -11.53 0.59 3.84
C ARG A 10 -11.49 -0.26 2.58
N LEU A 11 -11.26 0.38 1.42
CA LEU A 11 -11.14 -0.35 0.15
C LEU A 11 -9.99 -1.35 0.18
N ALA A 12 -8.83 -0.95 0.71
CA ALA A 12 -7.66 -1.82 0.83
C ALA A 12 -7.97 -3.05 1.70
N GLU A 13 -8.54 -2.87 2.90
CA GLU A 13 -8.91 -3.97 3.80
C GLU A 13 -9.89 -4.94 3.14
N GLU A 14 -10.92 -4.43 2.47
CA GLU A 14 -11.92 -5.25 1.80
C GLU A 14 -11.37 -6.01 0.59
N ILE A 15 -10.55 -5.36 -0.24
CA ILE A 15 -9.90 -6.01 -1.38
C ILE A 15 -8.96 -7.11 -0.89
N LEU A 16 -8.18 -6.85 0.16
CA LEU A 16 -7.27 -7.84 0.74
C LEU A 16 -7.98 -9.08 1.30
N GLY A 17 -9.28 -9.00 1.61
CA GLY A 17 -10.09 -10.18 1.92
C GLY A 17 -10.13 -11.23 0.78
N TYR A 18 -9.79 -10.84 -0.45
CA TYR A 18 -9.74 -11.72 -1.62
C TYR A 18 -8.31 -12.16 -2.00
N PHE A 19 -7.27 -11.67 -1.32
CA PHE A 19 -5.87 -11.95 -1.63
C PHE A 19 -5.11 -12.47 -0.41
N LYS A 20 -4.23 -13.44 -0.61
CA LYS A 20 -3.41 -14.02 0.46
C LYS A 20 -1.96 -13.56 0.33
N CYS A 21 -1.43 -13.00 1.42
CA CYS A 21 -0.01 -12.68 1.54
C CYS A 21 0.84 -13.96 1.49
N GLU A 22 1.92 -13.92 0.71
CA GLU A 22 2.86 -15.03 0.57
C GLU A 22 3.89 -15.12 1.70
N ARG A 23 3.88 -14.18 2.65
CA ARG A 23 4.84 -14.09 3.76
C ARG A 23 6.30 -14.10 3.27
N CYS A 24 6.59 -13.41 2.17
CA CYS A 24 7.94 -13.34 1.62
C CYS A 24 8.94 -12.54 2.49
N GLY A 25 8.45 -11.82 3.51
CA GLY A 25 9.26 -11.03 4.45
C GLY A 25 9.85 -9.75 3.86
N GLU A 26 9.63 -9.46 2.57
CA GLU A 26 10.30 -8.36 1.89
C GLU A 26 9.96 -7.00 2.49
N CYS A 27 8.68 -6.75 2.74
CA CYS A 27 8.26 -5.50 3.38
C CYS A 27 8.83 -5.33 4.80
N CYS A 28 8.99 -6.42 5.55
CA CYS A 28 9.58 -6.39 6.89
C CYS A 28 11.09 -6.12 6.86
N ARG A 29 11.79 -6.44 5.75
CA ARG A 29 13.23 -6.19 5.62
C ARG A 29 13.55 -4.77 5.20
N THR A 30 12.69 -4.18 4.36
CA THR A 30 13.07 -2.99 3.58
C THR A 30 12.26 -1.75 3.88
N LEU A 31 11.08 -1.86 4.52
CA LEU A 31 10.19 -0.72 4.71
C LEU A 31 10.26 -0.15 6.11
N PRO A 32 10.33 1.19 6.25
CA PRO A 32 10.02 1.85 7.50
C PRO A 32 8.53 1.66 7.80
N ILE A 33 8.21 1.14 8.99
CA ILE A 33 6.84 0.85 9.41
C ILE A 33 6.39 1.96 10.36
N SER A 34 5.65 2.93 9.84
CA SER A 34 5.05 3.98 10.66
C SER A 34 3.86 3.47 11.46
N LEU A 35 3.75 3.93 12.69
CA LEU A 35 2.75 3.50 13.66
C LEU A 35 1.77 4.63 13.96
N GLY A 36 0.48 4.33 13.85
CA GLY A 36 -0.56 5.18 14.41
C GLY A 36 -0.65 5.02 15.93
N TRP A 37 -1.30 5.98 16.59
CA TRP A 37 -1.51 5.93 18.05
C TRP A 37 -2.20 4.64 18.51
N ASP A 38 -3.21 4.16 17.77
CA ASP A 38 -3.89 2.89 18.07
C ASP A 38 -2.97 1.66 17.97
N ASP A 39 -1.95 1.72 17.10
CA ASP A 39 -0.96 0.64 17.00
C ASP A 39 0.05 0.71 18.15
N ILE A 40 0.51 1.92 18.51
CA ILE A 40 1.39 2.15 19.66
C ILE A 40 0.73 1.69 20.95
N GLU A 41 -0.51 2.13 21.20
CA GLU A 41 -1.25 1.77 22.42
C GLU A 41 -1.40 0.24 22.54
N ARG A 42 -1.78 -0.42 21.44
CA ARG A 42 -2.04 -1.85 21.42
C ARG A 42 -0.75 -2.68 21.59
N LEU A 43 0.34 -2.29 20.93
CA LEU A 43 1.63 -2.98 21.05
C LEU A 43 2.29 -2.73 22.42
N TYR A 44 2.23 -1.49 22.93
CA TYR A 44 2.72 -1.18 24.27
C TYR A 44 1.95 -1.94 25.36
N LYS A 45 0.63 -2.09 25.21
CA LYS A 45 -0.18 -2.89 26.14
C LYS A 45 0.23 -4.36 26.17
N ASP A 46 0.66 -4.90 25.03
CA ASP A 46 1.06 -6.31 24.91
C ASP A 46 2.49 -6.57 25.41
N GLU A 47 3.41 -5.62 25.21
CA GLU A 47 4.86 -5.82 25.37
C GLU A 47 5.52 -4.94 26.45
N GLY A 48 4.80 -3.95 26.95
CA GLY A 48 5.29 -3.00 27.95
C GLY A 48 6.47 -2.16 27.45
N GLU A 49 7.40 -1.86 28.34
CA GLU A 49 8.57 -1.02 28.03
C GLU A 49 9.48 -1.60 26.94
N THR A 50 9.50 -2.93 26.78
CA THR A 50 10.30 -3.59 25.71
C THR A 50 9.82 -3.27 24.30
N PHE A 51 8.63 -2.67 24.15
CA PHE A 51 8.16 -2.11 22.89
C PHE A 51 8.96 -0.87 22.49
N LEU A 52 9.37 -0.04 23.45
CA LEU A 52 10.07 1.22 23.17
C LEU A 52 11.41 0.96 22.48
N ASP A 53 12.11 -0.10 22.85
CA ASP A 53 13.36 -0.53 22.21
C ASP A 53 13.21 -0.90 20.72
N LYS A 54 11.98 -1.09 20.25
CA LYS A 54 11.65 -1.44 18.87
C LYS A 54 11.40 -0.21 17.99
N LEU A 55 11.22 0.96 18.58
CA LEU A 55 11.03 2.22 17.87
C LEU A 55 12.38 2.75 17.36
N ASP A 56 12.34 3.44 16.22
CA ASP A 56 13.49 4.13 15.67
C ASP A 56 13.60 5.54 16.25
N ASP A 57 14.51 5.73 17.20
CA ASP A 57 14.74 7.01 17.89
C ASP A 57 15.26 8.12 16.95
N ASN A 58 15.76 7.75 15.76
CA ASN A 58 16.23 8.72 14.76
C ASN A 58 15.12 9.16 13.80
N ALA A 59 13.98 8.47 13.80
CA ALA A 59 12.86 8.81 12.94
C ALA A 59 12.08 10.01 13.50
N ILE A 60 11.68 10.92 12.61
CA ILE A 60 10.82 12.08 12.97
C ILE A 60 9.41 11.60 13.40
N GLU A 61 8.96 10.48 12.84
CA GLU A 61 7.67 9.86 13.16
C GLU A 61 7.88 8.58 13.96
N ASN A 62 6.83 8.17 14.67
CA ASN A 62 6.82 6.89 15.40
C ASN A 62 6.92 5.73 14.40
N CYS A 63 8.14 5.25 14.17
CA CYS A 63 8.44 4.16 13.25
C CYS A 63 9.10 3.01 14.00
N LEU A 64 8.86 1.78 13.54
CA LEU A 64 9.70 0.65 13.95
C LEU A 64 11.07 0.75 13.26
N LYS A 65 12.10 0.21 13.93
CA LYS A 65 13.41 0.00 13.32
C LYS A 65 13.30 -0.81 12.02
N THR A 66 14.21 -0.54 11.07
CA THR A 66 14.34 -1.30 9.82
C THR A 66 15.71 -1.99 9.79
N PRO A 67 15.80 -3.32 9.58
CA PRO A 67 14.72 -4.29 9.42
C PRO A 67 13.76 -4.35 10.62
N CYS A 68 12.51 -4.73 10.35
CA CYS A 68 11.45 -4.80 11.35
C CYS A 68 11.86 -5.70 12.53
N PRO A 69 11.74 -5.23 13.78
CA PRO A 69 12.15 -5.99 14.97
C PRO A 69 11.27 -7.21 15.25
N TYR A 70 10.14 -7.35 14.56
CA TYR A 70 9.27 -8.53 14.64
C TYR A 70 9.52 -9.57 13.54
N LEU A 71 10.60 -9.41 12.76
CA LEU A 71 10.96 -10.33 11.70
C LEU A 71 11.92 -11.41 12.22
N GLU A 72 11.50 -12.67 12.20
CA GLU A 72 12.32 -13.83 12.54
C GLU A 72 12.33 -14.84 11.38
N CYS A 73 13.50 -15.17 10.84
CA CYS A 73 13.66 -16.19 9.77
C CYS A 73 12.70 -16.02 8.57
N ASN A 74 12.28 -14.78 8.24
CA ASN A 74 11.28 -14.36 7.23
C ASN A 74 9.81 -14.36 7.67
N GLU A 75 9.50 -14.73 8.90
CA GLU A 75 8.16 -14.67 9.44
C GLU A 75 7.98 -13.48 10.38
N CYS A 76 6.79 -12.87 10.34
CA CYS A 76 6.42 -11.82 11.28
C CYS A 76 5.78 -12.47 12.51
N VAL A 77 6.43 -12.35 13.67
CA VAL A 77 5.96 -13.00 14.91
C VAL A 77 4.68 -12.39 15.47
N ILE A 78 4.33 -11.17 15.06
CA ILE A 78 3.07 -10.48 15.40
C ILE A 78 2.06 -10.46 14.25
N TYR A 79 2.08 -11.44 13.34
CA TYR A 79 1.30 -11.39 12.10
C TYR A 79 -0.19 -11.03 12.29
N ASP A 80 -0.84 -11.57 13.31
CA ASP A 80 -2.27 -11.32 13.57
C ASP A 80 -2.53 -9.98 14.27
N LYS A 81 -1.48 -9.39 14.88
CA LYS A 81 -1.51 -8.11 15.59
C LYS A 81 -0.81 -6.99 14.82
N ARG A 82 -0.51 -7.22 13.54
CA ARG A 82 0.21 -6.29 12.66
C ARG A 82 -0.34 -4.86 12.75
N PRO A 83 0.52 -3.83 12.69
CA PRO A 83 0.11 -2.44 12.55
C PRO A 83 -0.79 -2.19 11.33
N LEU A 84 -1.55 -1.10 11.31
CA LEU A 84 -2.46 -0.77 10.21
C LEU A 84 -1.77 -0.79 8.84
N VAL A 85 -0.60 -0.15 8.74
CA VAL A 85 0.18 -0.10 7.48
C VAL A 85 0.61 -1.50 7.02
N CYS A 86 0.85 -2.42 7.94
CA CYS A 86 1.19 -3.82 7.62
C CYS A 86 -0.05 -4.66 7.30
N ARG A 87 -1.23 -4.32 7.84
CA ARG A 87 -2.50 -5.01 7.54
C ARG A 87 -3.02 -4.68 6.15
N VAL A 88 -2.88 -3.42 5.73
CA VAL A 88 -3.31 -2.95 4.41
C VAL A 88 -2.26 -3.10 3.31
N PHE A 89 -1.05 -3.56 3.63
CA PHE A 89 -0.01 -3.83 2.64
C PHE A 89 -0.52 -4.85 1.59
N PRO A 90 -0.37 -4.58 0.26
CA PRO A 90 0.57 -3.67 -0.39
C PRO A 90 0.00 -2.30 -0.74
N PHE A 91 -1.19 -1.95 -0.27
CA PHE A 91 -1.71 -0.59 -0.38
C PHE A 91 -0.93 0.30 0.60
N GLU A 92 -0.28 1.35 0.10
CA GLU A 92 0.60 2.18 0.91
C GLU A 92 0.20 3.66 0.93
N PHE A 93 0.74 4.38 1.91
CA PHE A 93 0.41 5.77 2.19
C PHE A 93 1.62 6.70 2.12
N ALA A 94 2.77 6.21 1.65
CA ALA A 94 3.99 7.01 1.58
C ALA A 94 3.86 8.13 0.53
N TYR A 95 3.15 7.86 -0.57
CA TYR A 95 2.89 8.84 -1.61
C TYR A 95 1.54 9.56 -1.38
N PRO A 96 1.39 10.80 -1.89
CA PRO A 96 0.13 11.55 -1.80
C PRO A 96 -0.99 10.94 -2.67
N PHE A 97 -0.67 9.93 -3.47
CA PHE A 97 -1.61 9.22 -4.33
C PHE A 97 -1.83 7.79 -3.83
N PRO A 98 -3.07 7.27 -3.89
CA PRO A 98 -3.31 5.86 -3.63
C PRO A 98 -2.43 5.00 -4.54
N SER A 99 -1.68 4.08 -3.95
CA SER A 99 -0.64 3.35 -4.66
C SER A 99 -0.48 1.93 -4.11
N ILE A 100 -0.07 1.01 -4.97
CA ILE A 100 0.11 -0.40 -4.64
C ILE A 100 1.57 -0.74 -4.88
N ARG A 101 2.27 -1.19 -3.83
CA ARG A 101 3.68 -1.56 -3.91
C ARG A 101 3.87 -2.92 -4.59
N ASP A 102 4.97 -3.04 -5.34
CA ASP A 102 5.34 -4.21 -6.13
C ASP A 102 5.94 -5.37 -5.32
N CYS A 103 5.19 -5.88 -4.33
CA CYS A 103 5.45 -7.21 -3.76
C CYS A 103 4.73 -8.31 -4.58
N PRO A 104 4.98 -9.61 -4.35
CA PRO A 104 4.29 -10.69 -5.09
C PRO A 104 2.76 -10.58 -5.08
N MET A 105 2.16 -10.23 -3.93
CA MET A 105 0.72 -9.97 -3.82
C MET A 105 0.30 -8.68 -4.54
N GLY A 106 1.10 -7.62 -4.44
CA GLY A 106 0.84 -6.35 -5.10
C GLY A 106 0.82 -6.49 -6.62
N LYS A 107 1.80 -7.20 -7.19
CA LYS A 107 1.86 -7.51 -8.62
C LYS A 107 0.62 -8.25 -9.11
N LYS A 108 0.08 -9.19 -8.31
CA LYS A 108 -1.19 -9.88 -8.63
C LYS A 108 -2.38 -8.90 -8.64
N ILE A 109 -2.47 -8.04 -7.62
CA ILE A 109 -3.55 -7.04 -7.53
C ILE A 109 -3.44 -6.04 -8.69
N SER A 110 -2.25 -5.49 -8.96
CA SER A 110 -2.00 -4.56 -10.07
C SER A 110 -2.31 -5.18 -11.43
N ALA A 111 -1.98 -6.46 -11.64
CA ALA A 111 -2.31 -7.17 -12.88
C ALA A 111 -3.84 -7.29 -13.08
N GLU A 112 -4.59 -7.65 -12.04
CA GLU A 112 -6.06 -7.74 -12.11
C GLU A 112 -6.72 -6.37 -12.30
N LEU A 113 -6.18 -5.33 -11.65
CA LEU A 113 -6.61 -3.94 -11.86
C LEU A 113 -6.37 -3.49 -13.30
N GLY A 114 -5.20 -3.79 -13.88
CA GLY A 114 -4.88 -3.46 -15.26
C GLY A 114 -5.85 -4.10 -16.26
N LYS A 115 -6.27 -5.35 -16.03
CA LYS A 115 -7.31 -6.01 -16.84
C LYS A 115 -8.64 -5.26 -16.75
N LEU A 116 -9.07 -4.91 -15.54
CA LEU A 116 -10.30 -4.14 -15.34
C LEU A 116 -10.23 -2.77 -16.02
N GLU A 117 -9.11 -2.06 -15.87
CA GLU A 117 -8.94 -0.75 -16.50
C GLU A 117 -9.02 -0.84 -18.03
N GLN A 118 -8.38 -1.84 -18.64
CA GLN A 118 -8.47 -2.10 -20.08
C GLN A 118 -9.91 -2.40 -20.52
N GLU A 119 -10.66 -3.19 -19.76
CA GLU A 119 -12.07 -3.47 -20.06
C GLU A 119 -12.94 -2.21 -19.95
N LEU A 120 -12.71 -1.37 -18.96
CA LEU A 120 -13.42 -0.09 -18.79
C LEU A 120 -13.10 0.86 -19.94
N ARG A 121 -11.82 0.96 -20.35
CA ARG A 121 -11.39 1.72 -21.53
C ARG A 121 -12.04 1.17 -22.82
N GLY A 122 -12.13 -0.15 -22.98
CA GLY A 122 -12.74 -0.79 -24.15
C GLY A 122 -14.26 -0.58 -24.26
N LYS A 123 -14.97 -0.44 -23.13
CA LYS A 123 -16.41 -0.11 -23.09
C LYS A 123 -16.68 1.37 -23.42
N ILE A 124 -15.72 2.25 -23.13
CA ILE A 124 -15.74 3.66 -23.52
C ILE A 124 -15.14 3.75 -24.93
N GLY A 125 -15.84 3.20 -25.92
CA GLY A 125 -15.38 3.17 -27.31
C GLY A 125 -14.94 4.55 -27.80
N THR A 126 -13.72 4.59 -28.36
CA THR A 126 -13.21 5.56 -29.34
C THR A 126 -13.80 6.98 -29.26
N MET A 127 -13.20 7.89 -28.49
CA MET A 127 -13.19 9.31 -28.88
C MET A 127 -12.19 10.16 -28.08
N ASP A 128 -11.43 10.91 -28.89
CA ASP A 128 -10.83 12.22 -28.69
C ASP A 128 -9.34 12.34 -28.27
N LYS A 129 -8.54 12.79 -29.25
CA LYS A 129 -7.11 13.10 -29.13
C LYS A 129 -6.82 14.25 -28.15
N SER A 130 -7.86 14.97 -27.71
CA SER A 130 -7.82 16.05 -26.72
C SER A 130 -7.51 15.57 -25.28
N LYS A 131 -7.78 14.30 -24.93
CA LYS A 131 -7.40 13.72 -23.63
C LYS A 131 -5.89 13.54 -23.44
N SER A 132 -5.15 13.32 -24.52
CA SER A 132 -3.73 12.93 -24.47
C SER A 132 -2.82 13.95 -23.79
N LYS A 133 -3.09 15.26 -23.95
CA LYS A 133 -2.26 16.31 -23.35
C LYS A 133 -2.46 16.39 -21.84
N ARG A 134 -3.71 16.33 -21.38
CA ARG A 134 -4.06 16.44 -19.95
C ARG A 134 -3.63 15.18 -19.16
N GLU A 135 -3.73 14.01 -19.78
CA GLU A 135 -3.20 12.75 -19.24
C GLU A 135 -1.66 12.82 -19.14
N SER A 136 -0.96 13.31 -20.18
CA SER A 136 0.51 13.45 -20.15
C SER A 136 1.01 14.47 -19.12
N GLU A 137 0.32 15.59 -18.93
CA GLU A 137 0.64 16.59 -17.90
C GLU A 137 0.42 16.03 -16.49
N GLN A 138 -0.63 15.24 -16.30
CA GLN A 138 -0.92 14.57 -15.02
C GLN A 138 0.13 13.49 -14.71
N GLU A 139 0.51 12.68 -15.69
CA GLU A 139 1.58 11.67 -15.55
C GLU A 139 2.92 12.33 -15.21
N GLU A 140 3.26 13.45 -15.85
CA GLU A 140 4.49 14.19 -15.53
C GLU A 140 4.46 14.80 -14.12
N ALA A 141 3.32 15.34 -13.68
CA ALA A 141 3.15 15.88 -12.32
C ALA A 141 3.26 14.77 -11.26
N ILE A 142 2.66 13.62 -11.51
CA ILE A 142 2.79 12.43 -10.68
C ILE A 142 4.27 12.02 -10.57
N ARG A 143 4.95 11.86 -11.72
CA ARG A 143 6.37 11.47 -11.75
C ARG A 143 7.25 12.43 -10.95
N LYS A 144 7.12 13.73 -11.17
CA LYS A 144 7.86 14.77 -10.42
C LYS A 144 7.57 14.72 -8.92
N THR A 145 6.32 14.44 -8.55
CA THR A 145 5.93 14.31 -7.14
C THR A 145 6.57 13.07 -6.53
N MET A 146 6.54 11.92 -7.21
CA MET A 146 7.23 10.71 -6.73
C MET A 146 8.73 10.93 -6.56
N GLU A 147 9.40 11.51 -7.56
CA GLU A 147 10.84 11.84 -7.49
C GLU A 147 11.19 12.76 -6.31
N ALA A 148 10.28 13.68 -5.95
CA ALA A 148 10.46 14.54 -4.79
C ALA A 148 10.29 13.79 -3.46
N TYR A 149 9.32 12.87 -3.38
CA TYR A 149 9.08 12.04 -2.19
C TYR A 149 10.19 11.01 -1.98
N ASP A 150 10.68 10.38 -3.04
CA ASP A 150 11.81 9.45 -2.98
C ASP A 150 13.06 10.15 -2.43
N ARG A 151 13.38 11.34 -2.97
CA ARG A 151 14.49 12.16 -2.49
C ARG A 151 14.32 12.59 -1.03
N PHE A 152 13.08 12.88 -0.61
CA PHE A 152 12.79 13.23 0.77
C PHE A 152 12.95 12.02 1.70
N GLY A 153 12.54 10.84 1.27
CA GLY A 153 12.76 9.59 1.99
C GLY A 153 14.25 9.30 2.19
N ASP A 154 15.06 9.42 1.12
CA ASP A 154 16.52 9.25 1.19
C ASP A 154 17.16 10.21 2.22
N PHE A 155 16.65 11.44 2.32
CA PHE A 155 17.10 12.42 3.31
C PHE A 155 16.73 12.05 4.75
N LEU A 156 15.53 11.52 4.97
CA LEU A 156 15.04 11.20 6.31
C LEU A 156 15.62 9.92 6.90
N TYR A 157 15.86 8.91 6.07
CA TYR A 157 16.16 7.56 6.55
C TYR A 157 17.63 7.13 6.35
N GLU A 158 18.51 8.05 5.90
CA GLU A 158 19.94 7.79 5.57
C GLU A 158 20.18 6.49 4.78
N SER A 159 19.18 6.03 4.03
CA SER A 159 19.22 4.77 3.29
C SER A 159 19.67 5.03 1.84
N GLU A 160 20.59 4.22 1.32
CA GLU A 160 20.97 4.29 -0.09
C GLU A 160 19.78 3.94 -1.00
N GLY A 161 19.07 4.96 -1.50
CA GLY A 161 18.19 4.88 -2.65
C GLY A 161 16.94 4.03 -2.44
N MET A 162 16.00 4.51 -1.63
CA MET A 162 14.67 3.89 -1.51
C MET A 162 13.83 4.17 -2.77
N LYS A 163 14.21 3.57 -3.91
CA LYS A 163 13.39 3.55 -5.12
C LYS A 163 12.30 2.51 -4.96
N CYS A 164 11.07 2.97 -4.77
CA CYS A 164 9.92 2.08 -4.70
C CYS A 164 9.16 2.04 -6.02
N GLU A 165 9.08 0.86 -6.63
CA GLU A 165 8.12 0.60 -7.70
C GLU A 165 6.70 0.48 -7.10
N VAL A 166 5.82 1.38 -7.54
CA VAL A 166 4.40 1.39 -7.18
C VAL A 166 3.52 1.50 -8.43
N THR A 167 2.35 0.87 -8.36
CA THR A 167 1.23 1.09 -9.28
C THR A 167 0.30 2.15 -8.70
N ILE A 168 0.13 3.29 -9.37
CA ILE A 168 -0.80 4.34 -8.94
C ILE A 168 -2.23 3.98 -9.35
N VAL A 169 -3.16 4.20 -8.44
CA VAL A 169 -4.58 3.84 -8.60
C VAL A 169 -5.48 4.98 -8.16
N SER A 170 -6.68 5.08 -8.75
CA SER A 170 -7.73 5.97 -8.28
C SER A 170 -8.68 5.24 -7.33
N LEU A 171 -9.36 5.99 -6.46
CA LEU A 171 -10.36 5.41 -5.55
C LEU A 171 -11.54 4.81 -6.33
N GLU A 172 -11.91 5.44 -7.45
CA GLU A 172 -12.98 5.00 -8.33
C GLU A 172 -12.65 3.66 -9.00
N LEU A 173 -11.39 3.46 -9.40
CA LEU A 173 -10.93 2.18 -9.95
C LEU A 173 -10.97 1.08 -8.89
N LEU A 174 -10.54 1.37 -7.66
CA LEU A 174 -10.57 0.42 -6.55
C LEU A 174 -12.00 0.02 -6.15
N GLU A 175 -12.95 0.96 -6.21
CA GLU A 175 -14.37 0.65 -5.96
C GLU A 175 -14.93 -0.28 -7.02
N GLU A 176 -14.65 -0.02 -8.29
CA GLU A 176 -15.11 -0.89 -9.38
C GLU A 176 -14.45 -2.26 -9.31
N PHE A 177 -13.17 -2.29 -8.90
CA PHE A 177 -12.44 -3.53 -8.66
C PHE A 177 -13.07 -4.36 -7.53
N LEU A 178 -13.40 -3.74 -6.40
CA LEU A 178 -14.06 -4.41 -5.30
C LEU A 178 -15.44 -4.95 -5.70
N LYS A 179 -16.21 -4.22 -6.51
CA LYS A 179 -17.48 -4.73 -7.07
C LYS A 179 -17.26 -5.97 -7.93
N ARG A 180 -16.23 -5.97 -8.80
CA ARG A 180 -15.87 -7.13 -9.63
C ARG A 180 -15.54 -8.35 -8.76
N LEU A 181 -14.72 -8.17 -7.72
CA LEU A 181 -14.35 -9.25 -6.79
C LEU A 181 -15.58 -9.84 -6.09
N ARG A 182 -16.47 -8.99 -5.59
CA ARG A 182 -17.73 -9.42 -4.95
C ARG A 182 -18.64 -10.19 -5.90
N ASN A 183 -18.72 -9.76 -7.16
CA ASN A 183 -19.53 -10.45 -8.17
C ASN A 183 -18.91 -11.80 -8.58
N GLY A 184 -17.58 -11.86 -8.71
CA GLY A 184 -16.87 -13.12 -8.99
C GLY A 184 -16.98 -14.13 -7.85
N ALA A 185 -16.94 -13.67 -6.59
CA ALA A 185 -17.09 -14.54 -5.43
C ALA A 185 -18.51 -15.10 -5.24
N ARG A 186 -19.55 -14.39 -5.71
CA ARG A 186 -20.92 -14.93 -5.74
C ARG A 186 -21.04 -16.13 -6.67
N GLY A 187 -20.31 -16.15 -7.78
CA GLY A 187 -20.28 -17.29 -8.71
C GLY A 187 -19.63 -18.57 -8.14
N TYR A 188 -18.93 -18.49 -7.00
CA TYR A 188 -18.31 -19.65 -6.33
C TYR A 188 -19.16 -20.19 -5.17
N LYS A 189 -20.25 -19.50 -4.79
CA LYS A 189 -21.19 -19.98 -3.76
C LYS A 189 -22.37 -20.76 -4.34
N ASP A 190 -22.51 -20.78 -5.67
CA ASP A 190 -23.59 -21.46 -6.41
C ASP A 190 -23.10 -22.70 -7.20
N VAL A 191 -21.96 -23.30 -6.80
CA VAL A 191 -21.47 -24.60 -7.33
C VAL A 191 -21.20 -25.57 -6.18
#